data_AF-A0A3D3GVW2-F1
#
_entry.id   AF-A0A3D3GVW2-F1
#
_cell.length_a   1.000
_cell.length_b   1.000
_cell.length_c   1.000
_cell.angle_alpha   90.00
_cell.angle_beta   90.00
_cell.angle_gamma   90.00
#
_symmetry.space_group_name_H-M   'P 1'
#
loop_
_entity.id
_entity.type
_entity.pdbx_description
1 polymer ?
#
loop_
_entity_poly.entity_id
_entity_poly.type
_entity_poly.pdbx_seq_one_letter_code
_entity_poly.pdbx_strand_id
1 'polypeptide(L)'
;MNNIKNIIETQEIQIFIKNEFAQGAIGDFSALDTWPELWVFDNADLDRAVAIVKSSYSSKQAVDWICKNYDETNTPSFKICWNCQSENA
;
A
#
# COMPACT_ATOMS: atom_id res chain seq x y z
N MET A 1 5.39 -2.99 -2.81
CA MET A 1 4.84 -4.19 -2.14
C MET A 1 4.40 -3.95 -0.70
N ASN A 2 5.24 -3.33 0.14
CA ASN A 2 5.04 -3.35 1.60
C ASN A 2 3.72 -2.70 2.08
N ASN A 3 3.22 -1.68 1.37
CA ASN A 3 1.93 -1.08 1.70
C ASN A 3 0.77 -2.10 1.57
N ILE A 4 0.74 -2.86 0.46
CA ILE A 4 -0.30 -3.89 0.24
C ILE A 4 -0.15 -5.04 1.24
N LYS A 5 1.09 -5.44 1.55
CA LYS A 5 1.38 -6.44 2.58
C LYS A 5 0.75 -6.04 3.92
N ASN A 6 1.02 -4.81 4.37
CA ASN A 6 0.45 -4.30 5.62
C ASN A 6 -1.08 -4.29 5.60
N ILE A 7 -1.71 -3.84 4.51
CA ILE A 7 -3.17 -3.80 4.39
C ILE A 7 -3.78 -5.21 4.52
N ILE A 8 -3.17 -6.22 3.90
CA ILE A 8 -3.67 -7.60 3.96
C ILE A 8 -3.42 -8.23 5.34
N GLU A 9 -2.25 -8.02 5.94
CA GLU A 9 -1.93 -8.55 7.28
C GLU A 9 -2.85 -7.99 8.35
N THR A 10 -3.30 -6.73 8.24
CA THR A 10 -4.29 -6.15 9.17
C THR A 10 -5.69 -6.80 9.08
N GLN A 11 -5.94 -7.61 8.06
CA GLN A 11 -7.17 -8.41 7.90
C GLN A 11 -6.97 -9.86 8.36
N GLU A 12 -5.89 -10.13 9.11
CA GLU A 12 -5.54 -11.44 9.66
C GLU A 12 -5.31 -12.51 8.57
N ILE A 13 -4.89 -12.09 7.37
CA ILE A 13 -4.48 -12.99 6.29
C ILE A 13 -2.97 -13.14 6.34
N GLN A 14 -2.50 -14.38 6.48
CA GLN A 14 -1.07 -14.67 6.42
C GLN A 14 -0.58 -14.63 4.98
N ILE A 15 0.48 -13.86 4.73
CA ILE A 15 1.10 -13.69 3.42
C ILE A 15 2.63 -13.64 3.51
N PHE A 16 3.30 -13.88 2.39
CA PHE A 16 4.73 -13.66 2.24
C PHE A 16 5.05 -13.09 0.86
N ILE A 17 6.23 -12.47 0.72
CA ILE A 17 6.73 -12.00 -0.56
C ILE A 17 7.76 -13.00 -1.06
N LYS A 18 7.42 -13.75 -2.09
CA LYS A 18 8.38 -14.58 -2.80
C LYS A 18 9.30 -13.66 -3.60
N ASN A 19 10.60 -14.00 -3.64
CA ASN A 19 11.63 -13.23 -4.36
C ASN A 19 11.83 -11.79 -3.85
N GLU A 20 11.50 -11.50 -2.59
CA GLU A 20 11.63 -10.15 -2.00
C GLU A 20 13.02 -9.53 -2.19
N PHE A 21 14.08 -10.36 -2.12
CA PHE A 21 15.47 -9.95 -2.22
C PHE A 21 16.16 -10.36 -3.53
N ALA A 22 15.43 -10.95 -4.48
CA ALA A 22 16.00 -11.49 -5.71
C ALA A 22 16.36 -10.41 -6.75
N GLN A 23 15.93 -9.16 -6.54
CA GLN A 23 16.23 -8.03 -7.43
C GLN A 23 17.72 -7.72 -7.53
N GLY A 24 18.53 -8.10 -6.53
CA GLY A 24 19.99 -7.96 -6.58
C GLY A 24 20.69 -8.93 -7.54
N ALA A 25 19.99 -9.95 -8.04
CA ALA A 25 20.51 -10.97 -8.95
C ALA A 25 20.10 -10.73 -10.42
N ILE A 26 19.56 -9.55 -10.72
CA ILE A 26 19.18 -9.14 -12.09
C ILE A 26 20.45 -9.10 -12.94
N GLY A 27 20.48 -9.93 -13.99
CA GLY A 27 21.63 -10.11 -14.89
C GLY A 27 22.14 -11.54 -14.94
N ASP A 28 22.15 -12.24 -13.79
CA ASP A 28 22.49 -13.66 -13.70
C ASP A 28 21.25 -14.57 -13.82
N PHE A 29 20.08 -14.05 -13.43
CA PHE A 29 18.79 -14.72 -13.53
C PHE A 29 17.84 -13.97 -14.46
N SER A 30 16.83 -14.68 -15.00
CA SER A 30 15.82 -14.05 -15.84
C SER A 30 15.01 -13.05 -15.01
N ALA A 31 14.53 -11.97 -15.64
CA ALA A 31 13.74 -10.95 -14.95
C ALA A 31 12.51 -11.54 -14.25
N LEU A 32 11.89 -12.56 -14.84
CA LEU A 32 10.73 -13.26 -14.28
C LEU A 32 11.07 -13.98 -12.97
N ASP A 33 12.26 -14.57 -12.87
CA ASP A 33 12.70 -15.28 -11.67
C ASP A 33 13.03 -14.32 -10.51
N THR A 34 13.25 -13.04 -10.82
CA THR A 34 13.61 -12.01 -9.85
C THR A 34 12.44 -11.12 -9.43
N TRP A 35 11.28 -11.26 -10.08
CA TRP A 35 10.12 -10.42 -9.76
C TRP A 35 9.53 -10.80 -8.40
N PRO A 36 9.27 -9.81 -7.54
CA PRO A 36 8.63 -10.06 -6.27
C PRO A 36 7.18 -10.44 -6.51
N GLU A 37 6.70 -11.45 -5.79
CA GLU A 37 5.34 -11.95 -5.88
C GLU A 37 4.72 -11.98 -4.48
N LEU A 38 3.45 -11.60 -4.36
CA LEU A 38 2.72 -11.69 -3.09
C LEU A 38 1.93 -13.00 -3.03
N TRP A 39 2.20 -13.82 -2.01
CA TRP A 39 1.62 -15.14 -1.87
C TRP A 39 0.83 -15.25 -0.57
N VAL A 40 -0.32 -15.94 -0.64
CA VAL A 40 -1.08 -16.37 0.54
C VAL A 40 -0.59 -17.74 1.01
N PHE A 41 -0.61 -17.99 2.32
CA PHE A 41 -0.28 -19.31 2.86
C PHE A 41 -1.41 -20.32 2.62
N ASP A 42 -2.66 -19.88 2.74
CA ASP A 42 -3.85 -20.70 2.50
C ASP A 42 -4.57 -20.22 1.23
N ASN A 43 -4.89 -21.16 0.34
CA ASN A 43 -5.67 -20.89 -0.86
C ASN A 43 -7.09 -20.39 -0.54
N ALA A 44 -7.65 -20.74 0.62
CA ALA A 44 -8.95 -20.23 1.06
C ALA A 44 -8.97 -18.70 1.21
N ASP A 45 -7.81 -18.08 1.44
CA ASP A 45 -7.68 -16.63 1.59
C ASP A 45 -7.44 -15.88 0.27
N LEU A 46 -7.22 -16.58 -0.84
CA LEU A 46 -6.83 -15.97 -2.12
C LEU A 46 -7.86 -14.94 -2.58
N ASP A 47 -9.13 -15.31 -2.64
CA ASP A 47 -10.20 -14.43 -3.12
C ASP A 47 -10.36 -13.19 -2.21
N ARG A 48 -10.22 -13.40 -0.90
CA ARG A 48 -10.29 -12.34 0.12
C ARG A 48 -9.13 -11.36 -0.05
N ALA A 49 -7.90 -11.87 -0.17
CA ALA A 49 -6.71 -11.06 -0.40
C ALA A 49 -6.81 -10.26 -1.71
N VAL A 50 -7.27 -10.88 -2.81
CA VAL A 50 -7.47 -10.20 -4.09
C VAL A 50 -8.52 -9.08 -3.99
N ALA A 51 -9.62 -9.30 -3.26
CA ALA A 51 -10.63 -8.28 -3.04
C ALA A 51 -10.08 -7.06 -2.28
N ILE A 52 -9.25 -7.29 -1.26
CA ILE A 52 -8.57 -6.24 -0.49
C ILE A 52 -7.61 -5.44 -1.38
N VAL A 53 -6.82 -6.12 -2.21
CA VAL A 53 -5.92 -5.46 -3.16
C VAL A 53 -6.72 -4.55 -4.10
N LYS A 54 -7.79 -5.07 -4.70
CA LYS A 54 -8.65 -4.29 -5.62
C LYS A 54 -9.29 -3.08 -4.95
N SER A 55 -9.75 -3.22 -3.70
CA SER A 55 -10.35 -2.10 -2.97
C SER A 55 -9.32 -1.03 -2.61
N SER A 56 -8.07 -1.42 -2.32
CA SER A 56 -6.97 -0.47 -2.04
C SER A 56 -6.59 0.41 -3.24
N TYR A 57 -6.76 -0.09 -4.47
CA TYR A 57 -6.54 0.67 -5.70
C TYR A 57 -7.74 1.54 -6.09
N SER A 58 -8.92 1.27 -5.54
CA SER A 58 -10.09 2.12 -5.72
C SER A 58 -9.94 3.34 -4.82
N SER A 59 -9.11 4.29 -5.27
CA SER A 59 -9.03 5.61 -4.67
C SER A 59 -10.41 6.26 -4.78
N LYS A 60 -11.15 6.31 -3.65
CA LYS A 60 -12.13 7.37 -3.48
C LYS A 60 -11.36 8.67 -3.77
N GLN A 61 -11.83 9.48 -4.72
CA GLN A 61 -11.35 10.85 -4.90
C GLN A 61 -11.59 11.60 -3.60
N ALA A 62 -10.64 11.45 -2.68
CA ALA A 62 -10.60 12.26 -1.50
C ALA A 62 -10.13 13.64 -1.98
N VAL A 63 -10.84 14.67 -1.56
CA VAL A 63 -10.62 16.04 -2.03
C VAL A 63 -9.54 16.66 -1.14
N ASP A 64 -8.66 17.45 -1.75
CA ASP A 64 -7.71 18.26 -1.01
C ASP A 64 -8.44 19.15 0.01
N TRP A 65 -7.79 19.43 1.14
CA TRP A 65 -8.35 20.28 2.18
C TRP A 65 -7.45 21.49 2.44
N ILE A 66 -8.06 22.61 2.79
CA ILE A 66 -7.34 23.86 3.03
C ILE A 66 -7.18 24.05 4.54
N CYS A 67 -5.95 24.28 4.99
CA CYS A 67 -5.67 24.56 6.38
C CYS A 67 -6.16 25.96 6.76
N LYS A 68 -7.03 26.05 7.77
CA LYS A 68 -7.59 27.32 8.27
C LYS A 68 -6.57 28.26 8.92
N ASN A 69 -5.37 27.79 9.24
CA ASN A 69 -4.34 28.58 9.92
C ASN A 69 -3.36 29.29 8.97
N TYR A 70 -3.13 28.72 7.78
CA TYR A 70 -2.12 29.20 6.83
C TYR A 70 -2.60 29.19 5.37
N ASP A 71 -3.88 28.87 5.13
CA ASP A 71 -4.49 28.72 3.81
C ASP A 71 -3.77 27.75 2.86
N GLU A 72 -3.03 26.80 3.45
CA GLU A 72 -2.26 25.80 2.70
C GLU A 72 -3.13 24.64 2.23
N THR A 73 -2.92 24.22 0.98
CA THR A 73 -3.61 23.06 0.41
C THR A 73 -2.90 21.78 0.81
N ASN A 74 -3.64 20.87 1.44
CA ASN A 74 -3.16 19.58 1.92
C ASN A 74 -3.84 18.46 1.13
N THR A 75 -3.07 17.46 0.73
CA THR A 75 -3.65 16.28 0.09
C THR A 75 -4.43 15.45 1.12
N PRO A 76 -5.39 14.62 0.69
CA PRO A 76 -6.28 13.89 1.59
C PRO A 76 -5.56 12.77 2.37
N SER A 77 -4.35 12.40 1.97
CA SER A 77 -3.50 11.47 2.71
C SER A 77 -3.01 12.06 4.04
N PHE A 78 -3.00 13.38 4.19
CA PHE A 78 -2.58 14.04 5.42
C PHE A 78 -3.75 14.24 6.39
N LYS A 79 -3.53 13.84 7.65
CA LYS A 79 -4.46 14.10 8.76
C LYS A 79 -4.25 15.47 9.43
N ILE A 80 -3.07 16.05 9.23
CA ILE A 80 -2.62 17.33 9.83
C ILE A 80 -1.96 18.19 8.76
N CYS A 81 -1.95 19.50 8.96
CA CYS A 81 -1.37 20.45 8.01
C CYS A 81 0.15 20.22 7.91
N TRP A 82 0.68 20.05 6.70
CA TRP A 82 2.10 19.81 6.48
C TRP A 82 3.00 20.94 6.99
N ASN A 83 2.49 22.18 7.01
CA ASN A 83 3.23 23.37 7.44
C ASN A 83 3.11 23.63 8.96
N CYS A 84 1.91 23.55 9.53
CA CYS A 84 1.66 23.99 10.91
C CYS A 84 1.22 22.89 11.87
N GLN A 85 1.15 21.64 11.41
CA GLN A 85 0.80 20.46 12.21
C GLN A 85 -0.57 20.51 12.89
N SER A 86 -1.46 21.43 12.50
CA SER A 86 -2.83 21.49 13.03
C SER A 86 -3.73 20.47 12.33
N GLU A 87 -4.68 19.89 13.08
CA GLU A 87 -5.66 18.97 12.53
C GLU A 87 -6.62 19.65 11.54
N ASN A 88 -7.21 18.84 10.66
CA ASN A 88 -8.30 19.25 9.77
C ASN A 88 -9.60 19.39 10.59
N ALA A 89 -9.81 20.59 11.16
CA ALA A 89 -11.00 20.96 11.92
C ALA A 89 -12.09 21.58 11.04
#